data_AF-A0A7K8TI57-F1
#
_entry.id   AF-A0A7K8TI57-F1
#
_cell.length_a   1.000
_cell.length_b   1.000
_cell.length_c   1.000
_cell.angle_alpha   90.00
_cell.angle_beta   90.00
_cell.angle_gamma   90.00
#
_symmetry.space_group_name_H-M   'P 1'
#
loop_
_entity.id
_entity.type
_entity.pdbx_description
1 polymer ?
#
loop_
_entity_poly.entity_id
_entity_poly.type
_entity_poly.pdbx_seq_one_letter_code
_entity_poly.pdbx_strand_id
1 'polypeptide(L)' 'VCKLVAELVDELLSAYQRLSRSNFKSRLQPAIGVGCVYHNWGAWEDNVLHCLLVPLQPPPGHAFCLELDT' A
#
# COMPACT_ATOMS: atom_id res chain seq x y z
N VAL A 1 -6.94 1.78 12.47
CA VAL A 1 -6.71 0.50 11.75
C VAL A 1 -6.66 -0.62 12.76
N CYS A 2 -7.28 -1.77 12.48
CA CYS A 2 -7.18 -2.94 13.36
C CYS A 2 -5.73 -3.44 13.42
N LYS A 3 -5.23 -3.70 14.64
CA LYS A 3 -3.84 -4.14 14.89
C LYS A 3 -3.49 -5.41 14.09
N LEU A 4 -4.40 -6.38 14.05
CA LEU A 4 -4.21 -7.62 13.30
C LEU A 4 -4.04 -7.38 11.79
N VAL A 5 -4.80 -6.43 11.23
CA VAL A 5 -4.70 -6.09 9.81
C VAL A 5 -3.38 -5.38 9.51
N ALA A 6 -2.93 -4.50 10.40
CA ALA A 6 -1.63 -3.84 10.27
C ALA A 6 -0.47 -4.84 10.32
N GLU A 7 -0.50 -5.77 11.27
CA GLU A 7 0.50 -6.85 11.41
C GLU A 7 0.51 -7.78 10.19
N LEU A 8 -0.66 -8.17 9.70
CA LEU A 8 -0.78 -8.99 8.49
C LEU A 8 -0.17 -8.31 7.27
N VAL A 9 -0.46 -7.01 7.08
CA VAL A 9 0.11 -6.25 5.96
C VAL A 9 1.63 -6.15 6.09
N ASP A 10 2.16 -5.91 7.29
CA ASP A 10 3.61 -5.84 7.51
C ASP A 10 4.33 -7.17 7.17
N GLU A 11 3.76 -8.31 7.57
CA GLU A 11 4.29 -9.63 7.20
C GLU A 11 4.26 -9.87 5.69
N LEU A 12 3.19 -9.45 5.00
CA LEU A 12 3.10 -9.54 3.54
C LEU A 12 4.16 -8.66 2.85
N LEU A 13 4.40 -7.44 3.35
CA LEU A 13 5.44 -6.55 2.82
C LEU A 13 6.83 -7.14 3.00
N SER A 14 7.10 -7.71 4.18
CA SER A 14 8.35 -8.41 4.49
C SER A 14 8.58 -9.60 3.56
N ALA A 15 7.56 -10.44 3.34
CA ALA A 15 7.61 -11.54 2.40
C ALA A 15 7.87 -11.07 0.96
N TYR A 16 7.17 -10.03 0.51
CA TYR A 16 7.36 -9.46 -0.82
C TYR A 16 8.79 -8.95 -1.02
N GLN A 17 9.35 -8.20 -0.05
CA GLN A 17 10.71 -7.69 -0.12
C GLN A 17 11.75 -8.82 -0.23
N ARG A 18 11.54 -9.92 0.49
CA ARG A 18 12.41 -11.11 0.42
C ARG A 18 12.36 -11.80 -0.94
N LEU A 19 11.18 -11.86 -1.56
CA LEU A 19 10.97 -12.43 -2.90
C LEU A 19 11.43 -11.48 -4.02
N SER A 20 11.38 -10.18 -3.76
CA SER A 20 11.71 -9.10 -4.70
C SER A 20 13.21 -8.74 -4.63
N ARG A 21 14.08 -9.69 -4.93
CA ARG A 21 15.55 -9.48 -5.02
C ARG A 21 16.04 -8.90 -6.35
N SER A 22 15.14 -8.46 -7.22
CA SER A 22 15.48 -7.84 -8.52
C SER A 22 15.70 -6.32 -8.36
N ASN A 23 16.78 -5.81 -8.95
CA ASN A 23 17.15 -4.38 -8.89
C ASN A 23 16.16 -3.44 -9.62
N PHE A 24 15.26 -3.98 -10.44
CA PHE A 24 14.31 -3.21 -11.25
C PHE A 24 12.87 -3.22 -10.71
N LYS A 25 12.66 -3.62 -9.44
CA LYS A 25 11.33 -3.61 -8.82
C LYS A 25 11.15 -2.39 -7.92
N SER A 26 9.94 -1.84 -7.91
CA SER A 26 9.56 -0.79 -6.96
C SER A 26 9.68 -1.31 -5.53
N ARG A 27 10.17 -0.46 -4.63
CA ARG A 27 10.30 -0.83 -3.21
C ARG A 27 9.00 -0.48 -2.52
N LEU A 28 8.39 -1.45 -1.84
CA LEU A 28 7.22 -1.20 -1.01
C LEU A 28 7.64 -0.50 0.28
N GLN A 29 7.00 0.62 0.60
CA GLN A 29 7.18 1.36 1.84
C GLN A 29 6.22 0.86 2.94
N PRO A 30 6.44 1.22 4.21
CA PRO A 30 5.53 0.87 5.30
C PRO A 30 4.10 1.31 5.01
N ALA A 31 3.14 0.46 5.36
CA ALA A 31 1.73 0.74 5.14
C ALA A 31 1.24 1.91 6.00
N ILE A 32 0.44 2.78 5.41
CA ILE A 32 -0.19 3.93 6.06
C ILE A 32 -1.67 3.62 6.25
N GLY A 33 -2.15 3.72 7.48
CA GLY A 33 -3.56 3.56 7.78
C GLY A 33 -4.39 4.70 7.23
N VAL A 34 -5.41 4.39 6.42
CA VAL A 34 -6.34 5.39 5.89
C VAL A 34 -7.71 5.17 6.52
N GLY A 35 -8.28 6.25 7.06
CA GLY A 35 -9.66 6.24 7.56
C GLY A 35 -10.63 5.97 6.41
N CYS A 36 -11.81 5.43 6.72
CA CYS A 36 -12.85 5.02 5.76
C CYS A 36 -13.45 6.15 4.89
N VAL A 37 -12.82 7.32 4.82
CA VAL A 37 -13.36 8.55 4.23
C VAL A 37 -12.92 8.75 2.77
N TYR A 38 -12.07 7.88 2.21
CA TYR A 38 -11.46 8.16 0.89
C TYR A 38 -12.23 7.64 -0.33
N HIS A 39 -13.26 6.82 -0.14
CA HIS A 39 -14.22 6.57 -1.20
C HIS A 39 -15.62 6.56 -0.64
N ASN A 40 -16.53 7.19 -1.39
CA ASN A 40 -17.97 7.15 -1.27
C ASN A 40 -18.50 5.70 -1.43
N TRP A 41 -18.00 4.78 -0.61
CA TRP A 41 -18.44 3.40 -0.52
C TRP A 41 -19.30 3.38 0.74
N GLY A 42 -20.62 3.38 0.52
CA GLY A 42 -21.63 3.55 1.55
C GLY A 42 -21.32 2.70 2.77
N ALA A 43 -21.54 3.29 3.94
CA ALA A 43 -21.52 2.57 5.20
C ALA A 43 -22.63 1.51 5.18
N TRP A 44 -22.28 0.29 4.74
CA TRP A 44 -23.07 -0.89 5.09
C TRP A 44 -22.71 -1.18 6.54
N GLU A 45 -23.68 -0.97 7.43
CA GLU A 45 -23.59 -0.89 8.90
C GLU A 45 -22.80 -2.01 9.63
N ASP A 46 -22.34 -3.04 8.92
CA ASP A 46 -21.66 -4.22 9.49
C ASP A 46 -20.26 -4.50 8.92
N ASN A 47 -19.79 -3.76 7.90
CA ASN A 47 -18.48 -3.99 7.29
C ASN A 47 -17.47 -2.91 7.70
N VAL A 48 -16.69 -3.20 8.74
CA VAL A 48 -15.52 -2.39 9.09
C VAL A 48 -14.44 -2.58 8.01
N LEU A 49 -14.39 -1.68 7.05
CA LEU A 49 -13.35 -1.65 6.04
C LEU A 49 -12.06 -1.07 6.64
N HIS A 50 -10.98 -1.84 6.61
CA HIS A 50 -9.64 -1.40 6.98
C HIS A 50 -8.82 -1.16 5.70
N CYS A 51 -8.73 0.10 5.30
CA CYS A 51 -7.89 0.49 4.17
C CYS A 51 -6.48 0.85 4.65
N LEU A 52 -5.48 0.18 4.06
CA LEU A 52 -4.06 0.46 4.25
C LEU A 52 -3.48 0.80 2.88
N LEU A 53 -2.82 1.95 2.76
CA LEU A 53 -2.06 2.31 1.57
C LEU A 53 -0.61 1.85 1.74
N VAL A 54 -0.06 1.19 0.74
CA VAL A 54 1.36 0.81 0.69
C VAL A 54 2.01 1.68 -0.37
N PRO A 55 2.73 2.76 0.02
CA PRO A 55 3.40 3.60 -0.96
C PRO A 55 4.45 2.81 -1.73
N LEU A 56 4.55 3.08 -3.02
CA LEU A 56 5.62 2.56 -3.85
C LEU A 56 6.75 3.59 -3.89
N GLN A 57 7.99 3.12 -3.83
CA GLN A 57 9.17 3.91 -4.15
C GLN A 57 9.74 3.43 -5.49
N PRO A 58 10.19 4.35 -6.38
CA PRO A 58 10.76 3.94 -7.64
C PRO A 58 12.05 3.12 -7.42
N PRO A 59 12.42 2.25 -8.37
CA PRO A 59 13.72 1.60 -8.37
C PRO A 59 14.86 2.63 -8.27
N PRO A 60 16.04 2.24 -7.75
CA PRO A 60 17.21 3.12 -7.72
C PRO A 60 17.49 3.73 -9.11
N GLY A 61 17.76 5.04 -9.16
CA GLY A 61 18.02 5.76 -10.42
C GLY A 61 16.78 6.11 -11.24
N HIS A 62 15.57 5.86 -10.75
CA HIS A 62 14.31 6.17 -11.43
C HIS A 62 13.45 7.13 -10.59
N ALA A 63 12.50 7.80 -11.24
CA ALA A 63 11.48 8.63 -10.62
C ALA A 63 10.11 8.24 -11.16
N PHE A 64 9.08 8.31 -10.31
CA PHE A 64 7.71 8.26 -10.79
C PHE A 64 7.34 9.64 -11.35
N CYS A 65 6.97 9.66 -12.62
CA CYS A 65 6.46 10.86 -13.28
C CYS A 65 4.96 10.70 -13.48
N LEU A 66 4.23 11.79 -13.25
CA LEU A 66 2.80 11.84 -13.54
C LEU A 66 2.64 11.82 -15.07
N GLU A 67 1.84 10.90 -15.59
CA GLU A 67 1.50 10.90 -17.01
C GLU A 67 0.67 12.16 -17.30
N LEU A 68 1.10 12.94 -18.29
CA LEU A 68 0.35 14.11 -18.75
C LEU A 68 -0.70 13.61 -19.75
N ASP A 69 -1.98 13.82 -19.46
CA ASP A 69 -3.05 13.58 -20.43
C ASP A 69 -2.76 14.37 -21.73
N THR A 70 -2.94 13.72 -22.88
CA THR A 70 -2.78 14.32 -24.21
C THR A 70 -4.10 14.86 -24.73
#